data_AF-A0A9Q0SID8-F1
#
_entry.id   AF-A0A9Q0SID8-F1
#
_cell.length_a   1.000
_cell.length_b   1.000
_cell.length_c   1.000
_cell.angle_alpha   90.00
_cell.angle_beta   90.00
_cell.angle_gamma   90.00
#
_symmetry.space_group_name_H-M   'P 1'
#
loop_
_entity.id
_entity.type
_entity.pdbx_description
1 polymer ?
#
loop_
_entity_poly.entity_id
_entity_poly.type
_entity_poly.pdbx_seq_one_letter_code
_entity_poly.pdbx_strand_id
1 'polypeptide(L)'
;MVSAEVAREYLEKVADLLLEFSQADTSVKSYMCSQSLLNRLFQMFNRIELPILLKILKCIDNLSTDPNCLENLQRADAIKYLIPNLELKDGPLVDHIHSEVAEERAQEKANKAPAIRFSQYGLSSVLAAVGVLLST
;
A
#
# COMPACT_ATOMS: atom_id res chain seq x y z
N MET A 1 -1.68 31.34 0.51
CA MET A 1 -1.31 30.21 -0.37
C MET A 1 -0.66 29.17 0.52
N VAL A 2 -1.20 27.96 0.60
CA VAL A 2 -0.50 26.85 1.25
C VAL A 2 0.73 26.54 0.39
N SER A 3 1.94 26.53 0.97
CA SER A 3 3.16 26.15 0.23
C SER A 3 3.00 24.72 -0.29
N ALA A 4 3.54 24.42 -1.48
CA ALA A 4 3.51 23.06 -2.03
C ALA A 4 4.12 22.03 -1.06
N GLU A 5 5.13 22.44 -0.28
CA GLU A 5 5.76 21.63 0.77
C GLU A 5 4.76 21.27 1.88
N VAL A 6 3.98 22.26 2.32
CA VAL A 6 2.98 22.06 3.37
C VAL A 6 1.88 21.12 2.87
N ALA A 7 1.43 21.27 1.61
CA ALA A 7 0.46 20.35 1.01
C ALA A 7 1.01 18.91 0.89
N ARG A 8 2.29 18.76 0.54
CA ARG A 8 2.98 17.46 0.50
C ARG A 8 3.02 16.80 1.88
N GLU A 9 3.41 17.55 2.92
CA GLU A 9 3.45 17.05 4.30
C GLU A 9 2.06 16.64 4.81
N TYR A 10 1.01 17.39 4.46
CA TYR A 10 -0.36 17.01 4.81
C TYR A 10 -0.76 15.71 4.11
N LEU A 11 -0.44 15.57 2.83
CA LEU A 11 -0.73 14.34 2.09
C LEU A 11 0.01 13.13 2.68
N GLU A 12 1.27 13.33 3.08
CA GLU A 12 2.07 12.31 3.75
C GLU A 12 1.42 11.84 5.06
N LYS A 13 1.00 12.78 5.92
CA LYS A 13 0.27 12.46 7.17
C LYS A 13 -1.05 11.75 6.93
N VAL A 14 -1.78 12.11 5.87
CA VAL A 14 -3.01 11.40 5.48
C VAL A 14 -2.70 9.97 5.04
N ALA A 15 -1.63 9.76 4.27
CA ALA A 15 -1.22 8.43 3.86
C ALA A 15 -0.77 7.57 5.05
N ASP A 16 -0.08 8.15 6.03
CA ASP A 16 0.28 7.47 7.28
C ASP A 16 -0.97 7.02 8.04
N LEU A 17 -1.95 7.90 8.20
CA LEU A 17 -3.22 7.57 8.87
C LEU A 17 -3.99 6.46 8.14
N LEU A 18 -4.04 6.51 6.81
CA LEU A 18 -4.69 5.46 6.00
C LEU A 18 -3.98 4.12 6.14
N LEU A 19 -2.65 4.11 6.21
CA LEU A 19 -1.87 2.89 6.41
C LEU A 19 -2.08 2.32 7.82
N GLU A 20 -2.16 3.18 8.84
CA GLU A 20 -2.44 2.76 10.22
C GLU A 20 -3.84 2.13 10.33
N PHE A 21 -4.86 2.77 9.77
CA PHE A 21 -6.22 2.21 9.77
C PHE A 21 -6.37 0.95 8.94
N SER A 22 -5.58 0.78 7.87
CA SER A 22 -5.61 -0.46 7.08
C SER A 22 -5.13 -1.68 7.86
N GLN A 23 -4.41 -1.50 8.97
CA GLN A 23 -3.95 -2.60 9.83
C GLN A 23 -4.94 -2.92 10.96
N ALA A 24 -5.99 -2.11 11.13
CA ALA A 24 -7.01 -2.32 12.13
C ALA A 24 -7.93 -3.50 11.79
N ASP A 25 -8.94 -3.72 12.63
CA ASP A 25 -9.91 -4.80 12.43
C ASP A 25 -10.78 -4.61 11.16
N THR A 26 -11.49 -5.68 10.82
CA THR A 26 -12.39 -5.76 9.67
C THR A 26 -13.45 -4.66 9.62
N SER A 27 -13.93 -4.16 10.77
CA SER A 27 -14.93 -3.09 10.79
C SER A 27 -14.32 -1.81 10.24
N VAL A 28 -13.12 -1.44 10.70
CA VAL A 28 -12.39 -0.26 10.20
C VAL A 28 -12.07 -0.41 8.72
N LYS A 29 -11.53 -1.56 8.31
CA LYS A 29 -11.22 -1.85 6.89
C LYS A 29 -12.44 -1.72 5.98
N SER A 30 -13.59 -2.23 6.43
CA SER A 30 -14.85 -2.14 5.66
C SER A 30 -15.29 -0.68 5.43
N TYR A 31 -15.11 0.20 6.41
CA TYR A 31 -15.36 1.64 6.24
C TYR A 31 -14.36 2.30 5.28
N MET A 32 -13.09 1.90 5.34
CA MET A 32 -12.05 2.38 4.42
C MET A 32 -12.31 1.96 2.97
N CYS A 33 -12.91 0.80 2.75
CA CYS A 33 -13.27 0.33 1.42
C CYS A 33 -14.56 0.95 0.83
N SER A 34 -15.00 2.10 1.33
CA SER A 34 -16.06 2.86 0.67
C SER A 34 -15.70 3.22 -0.77
N GLN A 35 -16.67 3.10 -1.68
CA GLN A 35 -16.46 3.39 -3.11
C GLN A 35 -15.92 4.80 -3.36
N SER A 36 -16.37 5.80 -2.61
CA SER A 36 -15.90 7.17 -2.73
C SER A 36 -14.41 7.32 -2.39
N LEU A 37 -13.93 6.61 -1.36
CA LEU A 37 -12.54 6.70 -0.95
C LEU A 37 -11.63 5.97 -1.94
N LEU A 38 -11.99 4.74 -2.32
CA LEU A 38 -11.22 3.93 -3.27
C LEU A 38 -11.08 4.62 -4.63
N ASN A 39 -12.18 5.12 -5.20
CA ASN A 39 -12.14 5.85 -6.47
C ASN A 39 -11.23 7.08 -6.39
N ARG A 40 -11.29 7.83 -5.28
CA ARG A 40 -10.45 9.02 -5.11
C ARG A 40 -8.97 8.67 -4.93
N LEU A 41 -8.66 7.61 -4.17
CA LEU A 41 -7.29 7.13 -4.02
C LEU A 41 -6.71 6.71 -5.36
N PHE A 42 -7.42 5.85 -6.11
CA PHE A 42 -6.94 5.34 -7.39
C PHE A 42 -6.75 6.44 -8.45
N GLN A 43 -7.64 7.43 -8.52
CA GLN A 43 -7.48 8.58 -9.42
C GLN A 43 -6.25 9.44 -9.09
N MET A 44 -5.77 9.40 -7.84
CA MET A 44 -4.61 10.17 -7.42
C MET A 44 -3.28 9.47 -7.66
N PHE A 45 -3.24 8.15 -7.94
CA PHE A 45 -1.98 7.38 -8.04
C PHE A 45 -0.94 8.03 -8.97
N ASN A 46 -1.37 8.52 -10.15
CA ASN A 46 -0.46 9.14 -11.13
C ASN A 46 0.00 10.56 -10.77
N ARG A 47 -0.45 11.11 -9.63
CA ARG A 47 -0.18 12.49 -9.18
C ARG A 47 0.57 12.52 -7.84
N ILE A 48 0.83 11.36 -7.25
CA ILE A 48 1.43 11.24 -5.93
C ILE A 48 2.90 10.85 -6.08
N GLU A 49 3.76 11.48 -5.28
CA GLU A 49 5.17 11.10 -5.20
C GLU A 49 5.33 9.69 -4.63
N LEU A 50 6.35 8.98 -5.11
CA LEU A 50 6.55 7.58 -4.80
C LEU A 50 6.50 7.22 -3.30
N PRO A 51 7.15 7.95 -2.37
CA PRO A 51 7.13 7.56 -0.95
C PRO A 51 5.71 7.52 -0.36
N ILE A 52 4.85 8.43 -0.81
CA ILE A 52 3.44 8.48 -0.39
C ILE A 52 2.63 7.40 -1.12
N LEU A 53 2.90 7.19 -2.41
CA LEU A 53 2.25 6.14 -3.21
C LEU A 53 2.48 4.75 -2.62
N LEU A 54 3.70 4.47 -2.14
CA LEU A 54 4.06 3.23 -1.44
C LEU A 54 3.19 2.95 -0.21
N LYS A 55 2.98 3.97 0.64
CA LYS A 55 2.11 3.87 1.82
C LYS A 55 0.67 3.54 1.42
N ILE A 56 0.18 4.17 0.35
CA ILE A 56 -1.17 3.91 -0.16
C ILE A 56 -1.27 2.50 -0.76
N LEU A 57 -0.28 2.04 -1.52
CA LEU A 57 -0.28 0.68 -2.08
C LEU A 57 -0.27 -0.38 -0.97
N LYS A 58 0.50 -0.18 0.10
CA LYS A 58 0.50 -1.05 1.29
C LYS A 58 -0.84 -1.01 2.04
N CYS A 59 -1.50 0.14 2.07
CA CYS A 59 -2.87 0.27 2.58
C CYS A 59 -3.86 -0.58 1.76
N ILE A 60 -3.83 -0.49 0.42
CA ILE A 60 -4.69 -1.30 -0.47
C ILE A 60 -4.40 -2.80 -0.33
N ASP A 61 -3.14 -3.17 -0.20
CA ASP A 61 -2.72 -4.55 0.06
C ASP A 61 -3.35 -5.09 1.36
N ASN A 62 -3.21 -4.37 2.48
CA ASN A 62 -3.84 -4.74 3.74
C ASN A 62 -5.37 -4.87 3.64
N LEU A 63 -6.03 -4.00 2.86
CA LEU A 63 -7.47 -4.08 2.60
C LEU A 63 -7.83 -5.32 1.77
N SER A 64 -7.01 -5.67 0.77
CA SER A 64 -7.24 -6.84 -0.09
C SER A 64 -7.10 -8.19 0.63
N THR A 65 -6.44 -8.21 1.79
CA THR A 65 -6.40 -9.42 2.63
C THR A 65 -7.71 -9.67 3.38
N ASP A 66 -8.61 -8.68 3.44
CA ASP A 66 -9.91 -8.81 4.09
C ASP A 66 -11.00 -9.14 3.05
N PRO A 67 -11.72 -10.28 3.20
CA PRO A 67 -12.74 -10.68 2.23
C PRO A 67 -13.89 -9.66 2.07
N ASN A 68 -14.20 -8.87 3.10
CA ASN A 68 -15.28 -7.87 3.05
C ASN A 68 -14.92 -6.66 2.18
N CYS A 69 -13.64 -6.51 1.84
CA CYS A 69 -13.14 -5.40 1.05
C CYS A 69 -13.06 -5.72 -0.45
N LEU A 70 -13.05 -7.01 -0.83
CA LEU A 70 -12.79 -7.45 -2.20
C LEU A 70 -13.82 -6.97 -3.20
N GLU A 71 -15.11 -7.13 -2.90
CA GLU A 71 -16.20 -6.68 -3.79
C GLU A 71 -16.08 -5.17 -4.07
N ASN A 72 -15.71 -4.39 -3.06
CA ASN A 72 -15.55 -2.94 -3.20
C ASN A 72 -14.30 -2.57 -4.00
N LEU A 73 -13.19 -3.27 -3.81
CA LEU A 73 -11.96 -3.09 -4.57
C LEU A 73 -12.17 -3.45 -6.05
N GLN A 74 -12.86 -4.56 -6.34
CA GLN A 74 -13.23 -4.95 -7.69
C GLN A 74 -14.13 -3.89 -8.37
N ARG A 75 -15.18 -3.42 -7.67
CA ARG A 75 -16.09 -2.37 -8.18
C ARG A 75 -15.40 -1.03 -8.46
N ALA A 76 -14.30 -0.74 -7.78
CA ALA A 76 -13.52 0.47 -8.00
C ALA A 76 -12.45 0.30 -9.11
N ASP A 77 -12.53 -0.77 -9.90
CA ASP A 77 -11.57 -1.12 -10.95
C ASP A 77 -10.12 -1.19 -10.44
N ALA A 78 -9.89 -1.65 -9.20
CA ALA A 78 -8.57 -1.61 -8.56
C ALA A 78 -7.45 -2.17 -9.45
N ILE A 79 -7.71 -3.28 -10.15
CA ILE A 79 -6.74 -3.92 -11.05
C ILE A 79 -6.23 -2.97 -12.14
N LYS A 80 -7.11 -2.14 -12.72
CA LYS A 80 -6.76 -1.16 -13.77
C LYS A 80 -5.72 -0.15 -13.28
N TYR A 81 -5.78 0.21 -12.00
CA TYR A 81 -4.87 1.17 -11.39
C TYR A 81 -3.63 0.51 -10.78
N LEU A 82 -3.75 -0.72 -10.28
CA LEU A 82 -2.63 -1.44 -9.65
C LEU A 82 -1.63 -1.96 -10.70
N ILE A 83 -2.09 -2.56 -11.80
CA ILE A 83 -1.19 -3.17 -12.81
C ILE A 83 -0.13 -2.17 -13.34
N PRO A 84 -0.47 -0.94 -13.77
CA PRO A 84 0.53 0.00 -14.28
C PRO A 84 1.57 0.41 -13.23
N ASN A 85 1.23 0.33 -11.94
CA ASN A 85 2.15 0.62 -10.84
C ASN A 85 3.03 -0.60 -10.46
N LEU A 86 2.68 -1.80 -10.93
CA LEU A 86 3.42 -3.06 -10.76
C LEU A 86 4.36 -3.38 -11.93
N GLU A 87 4.01 -3.00 -13.15
CA GLU A 87 4.79 -3.29 -14.36
C GLU A 87 6.09 -2.48 -14.48
N LEU A 88 6.36 -1.60 -13.52
CA LEU A 88 7.64 -0.93 -13.39
C LEU A 88 8.69 -1.94 -12.86
N LYS A 89 9.21 -2.77 -13.77
CA LYS A 89 10.25 -3.79 -13.53
C LYS A 89 11.60 -3.22 -13.03
N ASP A 90 11.77 -1.91 -13.07
CA ASP A 90 12.83 -1.12 -12.42
C ASP A 90 12.22 0.15 -11.79
N GLY A 91 11.00 0.01 -11.23
CA GLY A 91 10.30 1.10 -10.60
C GLY A 91 10.89 1.41 -9.24
N PRO A 92 10.89 2.66 -8.80
CA PRO A 92 11.49 3.02 -7.52
C PRO A 92 10.74 2.41 -6.31
N LEU A 93 9.60 1.74 -6.55
CA LEU A 93 8.94 0.81 -5.63
C LEU A 93 9.84 -0.38 -5.24
N VAL A 94 10.50 -1.00 -6.22
CA VAL A 94 11.36 -2.18 -6.03
C VAL A 94 12.66 -1.78 -5.33
N ASP A 95 13.29 -0.69 -5.78
CA ASP A 95 14.52 -0.18 -5.16
C ASP A 95 14.28 0.34 -3.74
N HIS A 96 13.14 0.98 -3.47
CA HIS A 96 12.84 1.47 -2.11
C HIS A 96 12.43 0.34 -1.16
N ILE A 97 11.71 -0.67 -1.65
CA ILE A 97 11.46 -1.90 -0.89
C ILE A 97 12.79 -2.62 -0.60
N HIS A 98 13.73 -2.64 -1.55
CA HIS A 98 15.06 -3.19 -1.32
C HIS A 98 15.89 -2.37 -0.32
N SER A 99 15.77 -1.04 -0.31
CA SER A 99 16.46 -0.17 0.65
C SER A 99 15.83 -0.19 2.04
N GLU A 100 14.50 -0.18 2.16
CA GLU A 100 13.81 -0.32 3.46
C GLU A 100 14.10 -1.68 4.09
N VAL A 101 14.14 -2.76 3.30
CA VAL A 101 14.57 -4.09 3.80
C VAL A 101 16.05 -4.09 4.22
N ALA A 102 16.90 -3.26 3.61
CA ALA A 102 18.30 -3.12 4.01
C ALA A 102 18.44 -2.32 5.32
N GLU A 103 17.65 -1.27 5.50
CA GLU A 103 17.61 -0.45 6.72
C GLU A 103 16.98 -1.20 7.91
N GLU A 104 15.86 -1.90 7.69
CA GLU A 104 15.24 -2.78 8.69
C GLU A 104 16.21 -3.91 9.12
N ARG A 105 16.95 -4.51 8.18
CA ARG A 105 18.01 -5.50 8.49
C ARG A 105 19.21 -4.90 9.23
N ALA A 106 19.49 -3.61 9.08
CA ALA A 106 20.52 -2.93 9.86
C ALA A 106 20.05 -2.70 11.31
N GLN A 107 18.76 -2.38 11.51
CA GLN A 107 18.12 -2.28 12.82
C GLN A 107 18.03 -3.65 13.52
N GLU A 108 17.70 -4.71 12.79
CA GLU A 108 17.51 -6.07 13.33
C GLU A 108 18.83 -6.73 13.78
N LYS A 109 19.97 -6.37 13.16
CA LYS A 109 21.30 -6.82 13.62
C LYS A 109 21.70 -6.23 14.97
N ALA A 110 21.06 -5.14 15.42
CA ALA A 110 21.35 -4.52 16.72
C ALA A 110 20.57 -5.15 17.89
N ASN A 111 19.52 -5.95 17.64
CA ASN A 111 18.67 -6.52 18.70
C ASN A 111 18.49 -8.04 18.53
N LYS A 112 19.24 -8.82 19.33
CA LYS A 112 19.36 -10.29 19.25
C LYS A 112 18.06 -11.02 19.67
N ALA A 113 17.44 -11.79 18.76
CA ALA A 113 17.01 -13.21 18.90
C ALA A 113 15.98 -13.61 17.82
N PRO A 114 15.96 -14.87 17.35
CA PRO A 114 15.42 -15.23 16.03
C PRO A 114 13.93 -15.58 16.08
N ALA A 115 13.13 -14.91 15.25
CA ALA A 115 11.75 -15.27 15.00
C ALA A 115 11.53 -15.47 13.49
N ILE A 116 11.45 -16.75 13.12
CA ILE A 116 10.68 -17.34 12.01
C ILE A 116 10.61 -16.54 10.70
N ARG A 117 11.32 -17.09 9.70
CA ARG A 117 11.27 -16.77 8.27
C ARG A 117 9.86 -16.35 7.79
N PHE A 118 9.71 -15.09 7.42
CA PHE A 118 8.82 -14.63 6.35
C PHE A 118 9.51 -13.49 5.59
N SER A 119 10.54 -13.82 4.79
CA SER A 119 11.21 -12.86 3.90
C SER A 119 11.25 -13.44 2.49
N GLN A 120 10.17 -13.22 1.76
CA GLN A 120 10.04 -13.27 0.31
C GLN A 120 8.57 -12.86 0.10
N TYR A 121 8.15 -11.67 -0.33
CA TYR A 121 8.77 -10.64 -1.16
C TYR A 121 8.01 -9.33 -0.88
N GLY A 122 8.67 -8.17 -0.88
CA GLY A 122 7.94 -6.88 -0.90
C GLY A 122 7.21 -6.63 -2.23
N LEU A 123 7.47 -7.43 -3.26
CA LEU A 123 6.68 -7.52 -4.49
C LEU A 123 5.48 -8.50 -4.39
N SER A 124 5.41 -9.34 -3.36
CA SER A 124 4.42 -10.42 -3.27
C SER A 124 3.07 -9.95 -2.76
N SER A 125 2.97 -8.81 -2.08
CA SER A 125 1.75 -8.47 -1.36
C SER A 125 0.72 -7.79 -2.27
N VAL A 126 1.11 -6.77 -3.06
CA VAL A 126 0.20 -6.19 -4.09
C VAL A 126 -0.09 -7.18 -5.22
N LEU A 127 0.85 -8.06 -5.59
CA LEU A 127 0.56 -9.18 -6.50
C LEU A 127 -0.37 -10.22 -5.86
N ALA A 128 -0.31 -10.44 -4.55
CA ALA A 128 -1.30 -11.24 -3.83
C ALA A 128 -2.65 -10.52 -3.82
N ALA A 129 -2.72 -9.20 -3.63
CA ALA A 129 -3.93 -8.40 -3.74
C ALA A 129 -4.57 -8.55 -5.12
N VAL A 130 -3.78 -8.38 -6.19
CA VAL A 130 -4.24 -8.59 -7.58
C VAL A 130 -4.63 -10.05 -7.81
N GLY A 131 -3.87 -11.01 -7.30
CA GLY A 131 -4.19 -12.44 -7.40
C GLY A 131 -5.48 -12.83 -6.69
N VAL A 132 -5.73 -12.27 -5.51
CA VAL A 132 -6.97 -12.45 -4.73
C VAL A 132 -8.15 -11.79 -5.47
N LEU A 133 -7.97 -10.58 -6.01
CA LEU A 133 -8.99 -9.87 -6.78
C LEU A 133 -9.31 -10.53 -8.13
N LEU A 134 -8.37 -11.26 -8.73
CA LEU A 134 -8.61 -12.05 -9.95
C LEU A 134 -9.24 -13.42 -9.68
N SER A 135 -9.15 -13.93 -8.44
CA SER A 135 -9.65 -15.26 -8.05
C SER A 135 -11.06 -15.23 -7.43
N THR A 136 -11.65 -14.03 -7.27
CA THR A 136 -12.99 -13.80 -6.71
C THR A 136 -13.97 -13.36 -7.79
#